data_AF-W6VB73-F1
#
_entry.id   AF-W6VB73-F1
#
_cell.length_a   1.000
_cell.length_b   1.000
_cell.length_c   1.000
_cell.angle_alpha   90.00
_cell.angle_beta   90.00
_cell.angle_gamma   90.00
#
_symmetry.space_group_name_H-M   'P 1'
#
loop_
_entity.id
_entity.type
_entity.pdbx_description
1 polymer ?
#
loop_
_entity_poly.entity_id
_entity_poly.type
_entity_poly.pdbx_seq_one_letter_code
_entity_poly.pdbx_strand_id
1 'polypeptide(L)'
;MKTGKELKPGMVIRLENDPWLVQKAEFTKSGRNSAIMKTKLKNLLTGYKTEIVYSADDKLDDVILDRKEATLSFISGDSYTFMDTTDYTMYELNAEDIEAVLPFVEEGMTDVCEAIFFEERLVSVELPTTIVRQVDYTEGSARGDTSGKVMKPAKLKNGTELSVADFIEIGDMIEIDTREGGSYKGRAK
;
A
#
# COMPACT_ATOMS: atom_id res chain seq x y z
N MET A 1 -13.84 -17.16 -6.45
CA MET A 1 -12.64 -17.59 -7.19
C MET A 1 -12.13 -16.42 -7.98
N LYS A 2 -10.88 -16.03 -7.75
CA LYS A 2 -10.15 -15.00 -8.50
C LYS A 2 -9.00 -15.61 -9.26
N THR A 3 -8.55 -14.92 -10.31
CA THR A 3 -7.39 -15.35 -11.10
C THR A 3 -6.09 -14.75 -10.54
N GLY A 4 -4.94 -15.38 -10.82
CA GLY A 4 -3.63 -14.91 -10.34
C GLY A 4 -3.34 -13.44 -10.68
N LYS A 5 -3.83 -12.94 -11.83
CA LYS A 5 -3.69 -11.52 -12.22
C LYS A 5 -4.51 -10.54 -11.36
N GLU A 6 -5.52 -11.03 -10.64
CA GLU A 6 -6.42 -10.22 -9.82
C GLU A 6 -5.94 -10.10 -8.37
N LEU A 7 -4.84 -10.77 -8.01
CA LEU A 7 -4.24 -10.66 -6.68
C LEU A 7 -3.68 -9.25 -6.47
N LYS A 8 -3.99 -8.70 -5.30
CA LYS A 8 -3.52 -7.41 -4.83
C LYS A 8 -3.11 -7.52 -3.36
N PRO A 9 -2.19 -6.66 -2.88
CA PRO A 9 -1.94 -6.52 -1.45
C PRO A 9 -3.25 -6.32 -0.67
N GLY A 10 -3.34 -6.90 0.53
CA GLY A 10 -4.53 -6.83 1.39
C GLY A 10 -5.62 -7.87 1.09
N MET A 11 -5.51 -8.62 -0.02
CA MET A 11 -6.39 -9.76 -0.27
C MET A 11 -5.97 -10.98 0.56
N VAL A 12 -6.93 -11.83 0.92
CA VAL A 12 -6.67 -13.13 1.54
C VAL A 12 -7.11 -14.25 0.60
N ILE A 13 -6.20 -15.17 0.34
CA ILE A 13 -6.44 -16.37 -0.46
C ILE A 13 -6.38 -17.60 0.42
N ARG A 14 -7.11 -18.64 0.05
CA ARG A 14 -7.02 -19.95 0.68
C ARG A 14 -6.00 -20.81 -0.05
N LEU A 15 -4.97 -21.25 0.67
CA LEU A 15 -3.95 -22.16 0.16
C LEU A 15 -3.84 -23.33 1.14
N GLU A 16 -4.09 -24.55 0.64
CA GLU A 16 -4.08 -25.79 1.45
C GLU A 16 -5.01 -25.74 2.69
N ASN A 17 -6.13 -25.00 2.56
CA ASN A 17 -7.11 -24.66 3.61
C ASN A 17 -6.74 -23.53 4.56
N ASP A 18 -5.49 -23.07 4.55
CA ASP A 18 -5.07 -21.96 5.38
C ASP A 18 -5.35 -20.61 4.71
N PRO A 19 -5.68 -19.56 5.49
CA PRO A 19 -5.83 -18.19 5.02
C PRO A 19 -4.47 -17.50 4.90
N TRP A 20 -4.15 -16.99 3.71
CA TRP A 20 -2.90 -16.27 3.42
C TRP A 20 -3.19 -14.86 2.94
N LEU A 21 -2.67 -13.87 3.68
CA LEU A 21 -2.66 -12.48 3.29
C LEU A 21 -1.61 -12.24 2.20
N VAL A 22 -2.04 -11.66 1.09
CA VAL A 22 -1.16 -11.13 0.06
C VAL A 22 -0.54 -9.84 0.59
N GLN A 23 0.75 -9.87 0.92
CA GLN A 23 1.50 -8.68 1.34
C GLN A 23 2.00 -7.89 0.14
N LYS A 24 2.38 -8.58 -0.94
CA LYS A 24 2.88 -7.98 -2.18
C LYS A 24 2.43 -8.81 -3.37
N ALA A 25 2.08 -8.14 -4.47
CA ALA A 25 1.73 -8.77 -5.74
C ALA A 25 2.38 -8.00 -6.90
N GLU A 26 3.23 -8.67 -7.67
CA GLU A 26 3.96 -8.09 -8.80
C GLU A 26 3.58 -8.82 -10.09
N PHE A 27 2.86 -8.13 -10.97
CA PHE A 27 2.49 -8.65 -12.27
C PHE A 27 3.63 -8.47 -13.26
N THR A 28 4.05 -9.54 -13.93
CA THR A 28 5.06 -9.50 -14.98
C THR A 28 4.56 -10.18 -16.24
N LYS A 29 4.68 -9.50 -17.39
CA LYS A 29 4.39 -10.04 -18.71
C LYS A 29 5.51 -9.70 -19.68
N SER A 30 6.30 -10.70 -20.08
CA SER A 30 7.45 -10.52 -20.99
C SER A 30 7.17 -11.10 -22.38
N GLY A 31 6.89 -10.22 -23.34
CA GLY A 31 6.77 -10.58 -24.76
C GLY A 31 5.70 -11.64 -25.04
N ARG A 32 6.11 -12.79 -25.57
CA ARG A 32 5.23 -13.93 -25.90
C ARG A 32 5.04 -14.93 -24.75
N ASN A 33 5.73 -14.76 -23.62
CA ASN A 33 5.61 -15.67 -22.49
C ASN A 33 4.30 -15.45 -21.74
N SER A 34 3.80 -16.50 -21.08
CA SER A 34 2.64 -16.43 -20.20
C SER A 34 2.88 -15.40 -19.09
N ALA A 35 1.84 -14.62 -18.78
CA ALA A 35 1.91 -13.64 -17.71
C ALA A 35 1.95 -14.36 -16.35
N ILE A 36 2.76 -13.83 -15.44
CA ILE A 36 2.92 -14.39 -14.09
C ILE A 36 2.64 -13.31 -13.05
N MET A 37 2.21 -13.75 -11.87
CA MET A 37 2.04 -12.93 -10.68
C MET A 37 2.99 -13.46 -9.60
N LYS A 38 4.01 -12.69 -9.22
CA LYS A 38 4.85 -13.01 -8.07
C LYS A 38 4.21 -12.43 -6.82
N THR A 39 4.03 -13.26 -5.80
CA THR A 39 3.38 -12.85 -4.55
C THR A 39 4.25 -13.10 -3.35
N LYS A 40 4.20 -12.18 -2.38
CA LYS A 40 4.62 -12.43 -1.00
C LYS A 40 3.39 -12.65 -0.16
N LEU A 41 3.31 -13.80 0.51
CA LEU A 41 2.17 -14.23 1.29
C LEU A 41 2.55 -14.37 2.75
N LYS A 42 1.63 -14.03 3.65
CA LYS A 42 1.73 -14.28 5.10
C LYS A 42 0.55 -15.12 5.55
N ASN A 43 0.81 -16.29 6.11
CA ASN A 43 -0.23 -17.13 6.70
C ASN A 43 -0.80 -16.42 7.93
N LEU A 44 -2.12 -16.23 7.98
CA LEU A 44 -2.78 -15.47 9.04
C LEU A 44 -2.90 -16.27 10.36
N LEU A 45 -2.81 -17.59 10.30
CA LEU A 45 -2.85 -18.47 11.48
C LEU A 45 -1.46 -18.59 12.12
N THR A 46 -0.43 -18.81 11.32
CA THR A 46 0.93 -19.12 11.80
C THR A 46 1.91 -17.95 11.73
N GLY A 47 1.60 -16.90 10.95
CA GLY A 47 2.50 -15.79 10.68
C GLY A 47 3.62 -16.12 9.67
N TYR A 48 3.68 -17.35 9.18
CA TYR A 48 4.73 -17.79 8.24
C TYR A 48 4.64 -17.03 6.91
N LYS A 49 5.80 -16.56 6.42
CA LYS A 49 5.91 -15.80 5.17
C LYS A 49 6.48 -16.70 4.07
N THR A 50 5.89 -16.65 2.89
CA THR A 50 6.35 -17.41 1.71
C THR A 50 6.23 -16.58 0.44
N GLU A 51 6.92 -17.00 -0.61
CA GLU A 51 6.80 -16.42 -1.95
C GLU A 51 6.29 -17.47 -2.93
N ILE A 52 5.22 -17.15 -3.65
CA ILE A 52 4.63 -18.04 -4.66
C ILE A 52 4.45 -17.27 -5.96
N VAL A 53 4.79 -17.93 -7.07
CA VAL A 53 4.56 -17.43 -8.42
C VAL A 53 3.37 -18.15 -9.01
N TYR A 54 2.30 -17.40 -9.28
CA TYR A 54 1.11 -17.89 -9.95
C TYR A 54 1.15 -17.55 -11.44
N SER A 55 0.55 -18.40 -12.28
CA SER A 55 0.15 -18.00 -13.62
C SER A 55 -0.98 -16.96 -13.52
N ALA A 56 -1.04 -16.03 -14.48
CA ALA A 56 -2.11 -15.02 -14.52
C ALA A 56 -3.52 -15.62 -14.58
N ASP A 57 -3.66 -16.85 -15.09
CA ASP A 57 -4.92 -17.57 -15.26
C ASP A 57 -5.20 -18.61 -14.15
N ASP A 58 -4.29 -18.77 -13.18
CA ASP A 58 -4.50 -19.70 -12.07
C ASP A 58 -5.71 -19.26 -11.25
N LYS A 59 -6.62 -20.20 -11.00
CA LYS A 59 -7.81 -19.95 -10.18
C LYS A 59 -7.49 -20.18 -8.71
N LEU A 60 -7.75 -19.17 -7.92
CA LEU A 60 -7.47 -19.13 -6.49
C LEU A 60 -8.78 -18.91 -5.74
N ASP A 61 -8.92 -19.62 -4.63
CA ASP A 61 -10.03 -19.43 -3.72
C ASP A 61 -9.77 -18.19 -2.88
N ASP A 62 -10.62 -17.18 -3.06
CA ASP A 62 -10.58 -15.97 -2.26
C ASP A 62 -11.41 -16.13 -0.99
N VAL A 63 -10.92 -15.54 0.09
CA VAL A 63 -11.63 -15.44 1.35
C VAL A 63 -12.27 -14.07 1.42
N ILE A 64 -13.57 -14.02 1.71
CA ILE A 64 -14.26 -12.75 1.97
C ILE A 64 -13.81 -12.27 3.34
N LEU A 65 -13.33 -11.03 3.38
CA LEU A 65 -12.85 -10.37 4.59
C LEU A 65 -13.82 -9.27 4.96
N ASP A 66 -13.97 -9.04 6.26
CA ASP A 66 -14.68 -7.88 6.74
C ASP A 66 -13.77 -6.66 6.64
N ARG A 67 -14.33 -5.54 6.19
CA ARG A 67 -13.61 -4.29 5.97
C ARG A 67 -14.33 -3.20 6.72
N LYS A 68 -13.58 -2.36 7.45
CA LYS A 68 -14.11 -1.21 8.17
C LYS A 68 -13.26 0.02 7.90
N GLU A 69 -13.88 1.19 7.92
CA GLU A 69 -13.17 2.46 7.81
C GLU A 69 -12.51 2.82 9.13
N ALA A 70 -11.20 3.07 9.11
CA ALA A 70 -10.41 3.42 10.28
C ALA A 70 -9.42 4.55 9.99
N THR A 71 -9.12 5.37 10.98
CA THR A 71 -8.12 6.45 10.88
C THR A 71 -6.96 6.19 11.83
N LEU A 72 -5.73 6.53 11.46
CA LEU A 72 -4.60 6.45 12.37
C LEU A 72 -4.81 7.39 13.56
N SER A 73 -4.70 6.85 14.77
CA SER A 73 -4.82 7.62 16.01
C SER A 73 -3.45 8.08 16.51
N PHE A 74 -2.53 7.15 16.74
CA PHE A 74 -1.17 7.45 17.16
C PHE A 74 -0.21 6.30 16.82
N ILE A 75 1.08 6.63 16.83
CA ILE A 75 2.20 5.72 16.62
C ILE A 75 2.99 5.64 17.92
N SER A 76 3.36 4.43 18.34
CA SER A 76 4.15 4.18 19.55
C SER A 76 5.24 3.16 19.27
N GLY A 77 6.44 3.64 18.91
CA GLY A 77 7.52 2.75 18.46
C GLY A 77 7.14 2.07 17.15
N ASP A 78 7.09 0.74 17.14
CA ASP A 78 6.72 -0.07 15.96
C ASP A 78 5.22 -0.43 15.92
N SER A 79 4.43 0.09 16.86
CA SER A 79 2.99 -0.14 16.96
C SER A 79 2.19 1.05 16.42
N TYR A 80 1.18 0.75 15.61
CA TYR A 80 0.32 1.70 14.91
C TYR A 80 -1.11 1.46 15.35
N THR A 81 -1.72 2.45 16.01
CA THR A 81 -3.10 2.34 16.48
C THR A 81 -4.05 3.00 15.49
N PHE A 82 -5.01 2.23 14.99
CA PHE A 82 -6.09 2.69 14.12
C PHE A 82 -7.41 2.70 14.90
N MET A 83 -8.18 3.76 14.73
CA MET A 83 -9.49 3.95 15.35
C MET A 83 -10.58 3.75 14.31
N ASP A 84 -11.55 2.87 14.60
CA ASP A 84 -12.77 2.72 13.81
C ASP A 84 -13.53 4.06 13.73
N THR A 85 -13.95 4.44 12.53
CA THR A 85 -14.64 5.71 12.29
C THR A 85 -16.11 5.72 12.74
N THR A 86 -16.72 4.54 12.93
CA THR A 86 -18.12 4.35 13.29
C THR A 86 -18.30 4.17 14.79
N ASP A 87 -17.53 3.28 15.42
CA ASP A 87 -17.71 2.90 16.83
C ASP A 87 -16.56 3.33 17.76
N TYR A 88 -15.51 3.96 17.20
CA TYR A 88 -14.32 4.42 17.93
C TYR A 88 -13.52 3.31 18.62
N THR A 89 -13.72 2.04 18.24
CA THR A 89 -12.88 0.94 18.70
C THR A 89 -11.46 1.14 18.21
N MET A 90 -10.49 0.91 19.11
CA MET A 90 -9.06 1.02 18.79
C MET A 90 -8.51 -0.36 18.46
N TYR A 91 -7.76 -0.43 17.37
CA TYR A 91 -7.06 -1.62 16.94
C TYR A 91 -5.58 -1.31 16.76
N GLU A 92 -4.72 -2.22 17.23
CA GLU A 92 -3.27 -2.07 17.13
C GLU A 92 -2.71 -3.02 16.08
N LEU A 93 -1.80 -2.51 15.24
CA LEU A 93 -1.02 -3.28 14.28
C LEU A 93 0.46 -3.01 14.47
N ASN A 94 1.27 -4.03 14.20
CA ASN A 94 2.72 -3.85 14.15
C ASN A 94 3.13 -3.41 12.74
N ALA A 95 4.30 -2.77 12.63
CA ALA A 95 4.90 -2.37 11.35
C ALA A 95 4.88 -3.51 10.30
N GLU A 96 5.12 -4.75 10.71
CA GLU A 96 5.12 -5.91 9.83
C GLU A 96 3.76 -6.25 9.18
N ASP A 97 2.65 -5.84 9.80
CA ASP A 97 1.30 -6.11 9.32
C ASP A 97 0.81 -5.04 8.33
N ILE A 98 1.50 -3.90 8.30
CA ILE A 98 1.18 -2.73 7.48
C ILE A 98 2.33 -2.33 6.53
N GLU A 99 3.26 -3.25 6.24
CA GLU A 99 4.45 -3.01 5.41
C GLU A 99 4.14 -2.32 4.08
N ALA A 100 3.01 -2.65 3.46
CA ALA A 100 2.58 -2.08 2.19
C ALA A 100 2.22 -0.58 2.28
N VAL A 101 1.73 -0.12 3.43
CA VAL A 101 1.29 1.27 3.64
C VAL A 101 2.30 2.11 4.42
N LEU A 102 3.22 1.47 5.17
CA LEU A 102 4.26 2.14 5.96
C LEU A 102 4.96 3.32 5.25
N PRO A 103 5.36 3.21 3.96
CA PRO A 103 6.05 4.32 3.28
C PRO A 103 5.23 5.61 3.17
N PHE A 104 3.92 5.55 3.41
CA PHE A 104 3.00 6.66 3.28
C PHE A 104 2.32 7.05 4.59
N VAL A 105 2.57 6.30 5.67
CA VAL A 105 2.05 6.66 6.99
C VAL A 105 2.79 7.89 7.50
N GLU A 106 2.05 8.87 8.00
CA GLU A 106 2.57 10.06 8.67
C GLU A 106 1.81 10.31 9.98
N GLU A 107 2.50 10.85 10.98
CA GLU A 107 1.86 11.26 12.23
C GLU A 107 0.79 12.32 11.94
N GLY A 108 -0.41 12.13 12.52
CA GLY A 108 -1.54 13.02 12.30
C GLY A 108 -2.23 12.89 10.94
N MET A 109 -1.96 11.82 10.17
CA MET A 109 -2.68 11.58 8.93
C MET A 109 -4.18 11.46 9.16
N THR A 110 -4.96 12.09 8.27
CA THR A 110 -6.43 12.09 8.31
C THR A 110 -7.06 11.19 7.24
N ASP A 111 -6.21 10.46 6.50
CA ASP A 111 -6.66 9.52 5.48
C ASP A 111 -7.50 8.40 6.13
N VAL A 112 -8.72 8.21 5.61
CA VAL A 112 -9.57 7.09 6.01
C VAL A 112 -9.03 5.83 5.36
N CYS A 113 -8.47 4.95 6.17
CA CYS A 113 -7.92 3.68 5.75
C CYS A 113 -8.99 2.58 5.83
N GLU A 114 -8.77 1.50 5.09
CA GLU A 114 -9.62 0.32 5.17
C GLU A 114 -8.94 -0.74 6.04
N ALA A 115 -9.47 -0.94 7.24
CA ALA A 115 -9.05 -1.97 8.19
C ALA A 115 -9.63 -3.32 7.77
N ILE A 116 -8.76 -4.33 7.63
CA ILE A 116 -9.09 -5.64 7.07
C ILE A 116 -9.11 -6.67 8.18
N PHE A 117 -10.24 -7.33 8.35
CA PHE A 117 -10.47 -8.31 9.40
C PHE A 117 -10.63 -9.71 8.82
N PHE A 118 -10.02 -10.68 9.50
CA PHE A 118 -10.24 -12.10 9.29
C PHE A 118 -10.74 -12.70 10.60
N GLU A 119 -11.97 -13.23 10.63
CA GLU A 119 -12.60 -13.78 11.84
C GLU A 119 -12.51 -12.81 13.03
N GLU A 120 -12.95 -11.56 12.84
CA GLU A 120 -12.92 -10.46 13.83
C GLU A 120 -11.52 -9.97 14.25
N ARG A 121 -10.45 -10.63 13.80
CA ARG A 121 -9.06 -10.19 14.05
C ARG A 121 -8.61 -9.22 12.96
N LEU A 122 -8.13 -8.04 13.36
CA LEU A 122 -7.47 -7.11 12.44
C LEU A 122 -6.17 -7.75 11.92
N VAL A 123 -6.01 -7.83 10.60
CA VAL A 123 -4.86 -8.48 9.96
C VAL A 123 -4.03 -7.53 9.10
N SER A 124 -4.62 -6.45 8.61
CA SER A 124 -3.91 -5.43 7.81
C SER A 124 -4.76 -4.16 7.68
N VAL A 125 -4.17 -3.13 7.09
CA VAL A 125 -4.83 -1.88 6.73
C VAL A 125 -4.38 -1.48 5.32
N GLU A 126 -5.32 -1.02 4.50
CA GLU A 126 -5.08 -0.43 3.19
C GLU A 126 -5.32 1.08 3.23
N LEU A 127 -4.44 1.86 2.58
CA LEU A 127 -4.66 3.30 2.37
C LEU A 127 -5.60 3.54 1.18
N PRO A 128 -6.24 4.73 1.10
CA PRO A 128 -6.87 5.17 -0.12
C PRO A 128 -5.94 5.06 -1.33
N THR A 129 -6.51 4.77 -2.50
CA THR A 129 -5.73 4.65 -3.75
C THR A 129 -5.04 5.96 -4.15
N THR A 130 -5.50 7.10 -3.65
CA THR A 130 -4.86 8.40 -3.84
C THR A 130 -4.81 9.10 -2.50
N ILE A 131 -3.60 9.50 -2.09
CA ILE A 131 -3.33 10.25 -0.87
C ILE A 131 -2.61 11.54 -1.23
N VAL A 132 -2.59 12.49 -0.30
CA VAL A 132 -1.84 13.74 -0.45
C VAL A 132 -0.75 13.81 0.58
N ARG A 133 0.49 14.07 0.15
CA ARG A 133 1.64 14.23 1.06
C ARG A 133 2.42 15.49 0.71
N GLN A 134 3.07 16.06 1.72
CA GLN A 134 3.93 17.22 1.55
C GLN A 134 5.34 16.78 1.16
N VAL A 135 5.92 17.46 0.17
CA VAL A 135 7.34 17.32 -0.16
C VAL A 135 8.18 18.05 0.88
N ASP A 136 9.04 17.30 1.58
CA ASP A 136 9.97 17.83 2.58
C ASP A 136 11.28 18.30 1.93
N TYR A 137 11.77 17.57 0.93
CA TYR A 137 12.97 17.93 0.19
C TYR A 137 12.90 17.50 -1.27
N THR A 138 13.43 18.30 -2.18
CA THR A 138 13.69 17.93 -3.57
C THR A 138 14.82 18.79 -4.14
N GLU A 139 15.49 18.31 -5.18
CA GLU A 139 16.55 19.08 -5.83
C GLU A 139 15.98 20.28 -6.61
N GLY A 140 16.80 21.31 -6.80
CA GLY A 140 16.46 22.45 -7.64
C GLY A 140 16.24 22.01 -9.09
N SER A 141 15.26 22.58 -9.76
CA SER A 141 14.92 22.23 -11.14
C SER A 141 16.13 22.44 -12.07
N ALA A 142 16.54 21.38 -12.76
CA ALA A 142 17.76 21.41 -13.56
C ALA A 142 17.58 22.12 -14.90
N ARG A 143 16.33 22.27 -15.40
CA ARG A 143 15.97 22.98 -16.63
C ARG A 143 14.54 23.50 -16.52
N GLY A 144 14.24 24.67 -17.10
CA GLY A 144 12.90 25.30 -17.06
C GLY A 144 11.78 24.57 -17.82
N ASP A 145 11.74 23.23 -17.77
CA ASP A 145 10.70 22.41 -18.38
C ASP A 145 9.49 22.32 -17.45
N THR A 146 8.48 23.14 -17.72
CA THR A 146 7.19 23.12 -17.01
C THR A 146 6.21 22.09 -17.57
N SER A 147 6.62 21.24 -18.53
CA SER A 147 5.74 20.26 -19.18
C SER A 147 5.42 19.03 -18.32
N GLY A 148 6.11 18.86 -17.18
CA GLY A 148 5.92 17.74 -16.25
C GLY A 148 6.43 16.39 -16.76
N LYS A 149 7.13 16.36 -17.89
CA LYS A 149 7.72 15.15 -18.47
C LYS A 149 9.05 14.74 -17.82
N VAL A 150 9.75 15.73 -17.25
CA VAL A 150 10.99 15.51 -16.51
C VAL A 150 10.63 15.24 -15.06
N MET A 151 11.16 14.14 -14.54
CA MET A 151 10.98 13.73 -13.15
C MET A 151 12.30 13.92 -12.40
N LYS A 152 12.22 14.30 -11.13
CA LYS A 152 13.35 14.44 -10.21
C LYS A 152 13.06 13.73 -8.89
N PRO A 153 14.08 13.32 -8.13
CA PRO A 153 13.88 12.72 -6.82
C PRO A 153 13.33 13.76 -5.81
N ALA A 154 12.41 13.31 -4.95
CA ALA A 154 11.89 14.05 -3.82
C ALA A 154 11.71 13.14 -2.61
N LYS A 155 11.70 13.75 -1.42
CA LYS A 155 11.50 13.11 -0.13
C LYS A 155 10.24 13.64 0.53
N LEU A 156 9.46 12.75 1.10
CA LEU A 156 8.35 13.07 2.00
C LEU A 156 8.86 13.28 3.43
N LYS A 157 8.02 13.82 4.31
CA LYS A 157 8.37 14.07 5.72
C LYS A 157 8.82 12.84 6.50
N ASN A 158 8.28 11.68 6.18
CA ASN A 158 8.67 10.42 6.79
C ASN A 158 9.96 9.81 6.20
N GLY A 159 10.61 10.52 5.26
CA GLY A 159 11.85 10.08 4.60
C GLY A 159 11.65 9.23 3.34
N THR A 160 10.42 8.87 2.98
CA THR A 160 10.14 8.09 1.77
C THR A 160 10.54 8.88 0.53
N GLU A 161 11.33 8.24 -0.34
CA GLU A 161 11.79 8.79 -1.62
C GLU A 161 10.87 8.38 -2.76
N LEU A 162 10.51 9.33 -3.62
CA LEU A 162 9.77 9.08 -4.86
C LEU A 162 10.19 10.06 -5.97
N SER A 163 9.83 9.75 -7.21
CA SER A 163 10.03 10.66 -8.34
C SER A 163 8.83 11.59 -8.50
N VAL A 164 9.07 12.89 -8.58
CA VAL A 164 8.06 13.94 -8.79
C VAL A 164 8.39 14.77 -10.03
N ALA A 165 7.42 15.52 -10.57
CA ALA A 165 7.69 16.40 -11.70
C ALA A 165 8.71 17.50 -11.37
N ASP A 166 9.52 17.91 -12.35
CA ASP A 166 10.65 18.84 -12.15
C ASP A 166 10.24 20.21 -11.58
N PHE A 167 9.01 20.66 -11.84
CA PHE A 167 8.47 21.92 -11.33
C PHE A 167 7.99 21.86 -9.86
N ILE A 168 7.97 20.69 -9.23
CA ILE A 168 7.58 20.56 -7.82
C ILE A 168 8.64 21.17 -6.92
N GLU A 169 8.21 21.95 -5.94
CA GLU A 169 9.07 22.65 -5.00
C GLU A 169 8.95 22.08 -3.58
N ILE A 170 9.89 22.44 -2.71
CA ILE A 170 9.83 22.10 -1.29
C ILE A 170 8.58 22.75 -0.68
N GLY A 171 7.82 21.96 0.08
CA GLY A 171 6.59 22.38 0.73
C GLY A 171 5.33 22.14 -0.09
N ASP A 172 5.44 21.72 -1.36
CA ASP A 172 4.30 21.39 -2.20
C ASP A 172 3.56 20.15 -1.70
N MET A 173 2.23 20.20 -1.81
CA MET A 173 1.38 19.03 -1.63
C MET A 173 1.29 18.28 -2.97
N ILE A 174 1.54 16.98 -2.94
CA ILE A 174 1.48 16.10 -4.12
C ILE A 174 0.47 14.98 -3.91
N GLU A 175 -0.26 14.64 -4.97
CA GLU A 175 -1.10 13.45 -5.04
C GLU A 175 -0.22 12.23 -5.37
N ILE A 176 -0.34 11.19 -4.56
CA ILE A 176 0.38 9.93 -4.71
C ILE A 176 -0.64 8.81 -4.90
N ASP A 177 -0.42 7.99 -5.93
CA ASP A 177 -1.07 6.70 -6.07
C ASP A 177 -0.38 5.69 -5.17
N THR A 178 -1.08 5.16 -4.17
CA THR A 178 -0.51 4.23 -3.17
C THR A 178 -0.26 2.82 -3.73
N ARG A 179 -0.77 2.53 -4.93
CA ARG A 179 -0.57 1.25 -5.61
C ARG A 179 0.88 1.14 -6.10
N GLU A 180 1.33 -0.10 -6.30
CA GLU A 180 2.64 -0.42 -6.89
C GLU A 180 3.84 0.22 -6.16
N GLY A 181 3.71 0.53 -4.87
CA GLY A 181 4.79 1.12 -4.07
C GLY A 181 4.90 2.64 -4.12
N GLY A 182 3.87 3.34 -4.63
CA GLY A 182 3.82 4.80 -4.62
C GLY A 182 4.23 5.42 -5.95
N SER A 183 3.31 6.10 -6.63
CA SER A 183 3.66 6.90 -7.82
C SER A 183 3.05 8.29 -7.78
N TYR A 184 3.82 9.29 -8.20
CA TYR A 184 3.36 10.66 -8.31
C TYR A 184 2.26 10.78 -9.38
N LYS A 185 1.13 11.42 -9.04
CA LYS A 185 0.04 11.72 -9.97
C LYS A 185 0.00 13.18 -10.39
N GLY A 186 0.37 14.10 -9.51
CA GLY A 186 0.23 15.53 -9.75
C GLY A 186 0.50 16.37 -8.50
N ARG A 187 0.63 17.68 -8.66
CA ARG A 187 0.53 18.63 -7.54
C ARG A 187 -0.93 18.69 -7.09
N ALA A 188 -1.17 18.54 -5.80
CA ALA A 188 -2.51 18.69 -5.24
C ALA A 188 -3.00 20.14 -5.45
N LYS A 189 -4.31 20.28 -5.63
CA LYS A 189 -4.96 21.58 -5.85
C LYS A 189 -5.23 22.33 -4.56
#